data_AF-A0A819H6X3-F1
#
_entry.id   AF-A0A819H6X3-F1
#
_cell.length_a   1.000
_cell.length_b   1.000
_cell.length_c   1.000
_cell.angle_alpha   90.00
_cell.angle_beta   90.00
_cell.angle_gamma   90.00
#
_symmetry.space_group_name_H-M   'P 1'
#
loop_
_entity.id
_entity.type
_entity.pdbx_description
1 polymer ?
#
loop_
_entity_poly.entity_id
_entity_poly.type
_entity_poly.pdbx_seq_one_letter_code
_entity_poly.pdbx_strand_id
1 'polypeptide(L)'
;MKTTKGHVEDSLWLATTVTSTWRQQEMAMTFVWLLLQKSVPIPLSCIRTFVDFLVHDNIILRKIAEKGIAAFCRIQKPPRIYVEKTLDEILQRPVNVDQCHPGDRDDNLWITINDYKPPKTQKEWEETCFLDKSFHGYYKWPKIIRYPMNKRERYTKEHMSENVVILYERFTDKNYINKFIQFMVLDEEKEAINFDMFRFRMFKGLFRNFGLALVDSFMDDLYTLIRDKTKTQEGSHRVAAEIVAGMIRGSKHWTLDMLDELWKKLTPFLNEVCTNLSVETVSHWGSCFKYGMEDEDPRRMYRPIEFLRSLMNNQTIGNTFLETSQWSLIQRLDNFEWRIPAIWCAINQYAKEFLDHPYKAIREHIASVLGTSLSFDIRLSNGQSTRHPNVDQFIDSIRERLNQAIKIYEKKPLANISGQNVEIDSESRRAVNYIETVIQLHTQIFSGHIQPVKHAIIRIFPHLCEIDSIVANDDFIRKSSVICRMCLAVTYFDPSFIEELIEQLEQVCSSPKWHARRAAIEFIQNMIFCNLFNARPYAQRLRQL
;
A
#
# COMPACT_ATOMS: atom_id res chain seq x y z
N MET A 1 -30.64 29.18 -5.39
CA MET A 1 -31.28 28.14 -4.55
C MET A 1 -32.63 27.68 -5.11
N LYS A 2 -33.62 28.57 -5.34
CA LYS A 2 -34.92 28.15 -5.96
C LYS A 2 -34.75 27.50 -7.34
N THR A 3 -33.88 28.04 -8.19
CA THR A 3 -33.58 27.50 -9.54
C THR A 3 -32.96 26.11 -9.49
N THR A 4 -32.00 25.86 -8.59
CA THR A 4 -31.33 24.56 -8.47
C THR A 4 -32.27 23.47 -7.99
N LYS A 5 -33.15 23.76 -7.01
CA LYS A 5 -34.16 22.78 -6.55
C LYS A 5 -35.11 22.40 -7.69
N GLY A 6 -35.59 23.38 -8.47
CA GLY A 6 -36.43 23.12 -9.64
C GLY A 6 -35.74 22.23 -10.67
N HIS A 7 -34.48 22.53 -11.04
CA HIS A 7 -33.74 21.69 -11.98
C HIS A 7 -33.52 20.25 -11.49
N VAL A 8 -33.36 20.03 -10.17
CA VAL A 8 -33.28 18.68 -9.59
C VAL A 8 -34.61 17.96 -9.74
N GLU A 9 -35.73 18.62 -9.44
CA GLU A 9 -37.07 18.03 -9.56
C GLU A 9 -37.42 17.71 -11.02
N ASP A 10 -37.14 18.62 -11.96
CA ASP A 10 -37.36 18.42 -13.40
C ASP A 10 -36.50 17.26 -13.95
N SER A 11 -35.22 17.23 -13.57
CA SER A 11 -34.33 16.14 -13.98
C SER A 11 -34.77 14.81 -13.37
N LEU A 12 -35.24 14.80 -12.12
CA LEU A 12 -35.72 13.59 -11.47
C LEU A 12 -37.01 13.06 -12.13
N TRP A 13 -37.90 13.96 -12.54
CA TRP A 13 -39.09 13.59 -13.30
C TRP A 13 -38.69 12.92 -14.62
N LEU A 14 -37.74 13.49 -15.37
CA LEU A 14 -37.20 12.88 -16.59
C LEU A 14 -36.50 11.54 -16.35
N ALA A 15 -35.86 11.36 -15.19
CA ALA A 15 -35.19 10.10 -14.85
C ALA A 15 -36.17 8.96 -14.53
N THR A 16 -37.37 9.28 -14.03
CA THR A 16 -38.31 8.29 -13.48
C THR A 16 -39.56 8.10 -14.32
N THR A 17 -39.80 8.95 -15.32
CA THR A 17 -40.99 8.86 -16.17
C THR A 17 -40.93 7.65 -17.11
N VAL A 18 -42.03 6.90 -17.21
CA VAL A 18 -42.15 5.67 -18.01
C VAL A 18 -41.91 5.89 -19.51
N THR A 19 -42.18 7.10 -20.01
CA THR A 19 -42.01 7.46 -21.43
C THR A 19 -40.57 7.85 -21.80
N SER A 20 -39.67 7.98 -20.82
CA SER A 20 -38.30 8.40 -21.06
C SER A 20 -37.44 7.26 -21.62
N THR A 21 -36.67 7.55 -22.67
CA THR A 21 -35.69 6.61 -23.22
C THR A 21 -34.55 6.38 -22.23
N TRP A 22 -33.87 5.23 -22.32
CA TRP A 22 -32.71 4.90 -21.48
C TRP A 22 -31.63 6.00 -21.50
N ARG A 23 -31.39 6.63 -22.66
CA ARG A 23 -30.41 7.71 -22.82
C ARG A 23 -30.85 8.99 -22.11
N GLN A 24 -32.15 9.30 -22.12
CA GLN A 24 -32.70 10.42 -21.36
C GLN A 24 -32.57 10.17 -19.85
N GLN A 25 -32.85 8.95 -19.39
CA GLN A 25 -32.68 8.59 -17.99
C GLN A 25 -31.22 8.71 -17.54
N GLU A 26 -30.27 8.25 -18.36
CA GLU A 26 -28.83 8.38 -18.07
C GLU A 26 -28.38 9.83 -17.95
N MET A 27 -28.77 10.68 -18.90
CA MET A 27 -28.47 12.11 -18.87
C MET A 27 -29.09 12.77 -17.64
N ALA A 28 -30.38 12.50 -17.39
CA ALA A 28 -31.12 13.05 -16.27
C ALA A 28 -30.50 12.66 -14.92
N MET A 29 -30.20 11.37 -14.71
CA MET A 29 -29.55 10.89 -13.48
C MET A 29 -28.15 11.47 -13.30
N THR A 30 -27.40 11.66 -14.40
CA THR A 30 -26.10 12.33 -14.35
C THR A 30 -26.24 13.78 -13.88
N PHE A 31 -27.23 14.53 -14.41
CA PHE A 31 -27.50 15.88 -13.94
C PHE A 31 -27.93 15.92 -12.47
N VAL A 32 -28.82 15.03 -12.04
CA VAL A 32 -29.24 14.93 -10.64
C VAL A 32 -28.03 14.72 -9.72
N TRP A 33 -27.12 13.81 -10.08
CA TRP A 33 -25.88 13.57 -9.33
C TRP A 33 -24.97 14.81 -9.29
N LEU A 34 -24.76 15.49 -10.42
CA LEU A 34 -23.92 16.69 -10.50
C LEU A 34 -24.48 17.87 -9.72
N LEU A 35 -25.80 17.94 -9.53
CA LEU A 35 -26.48 18.99 -8.79
C LEU A 35 -26.49 18.76 -7.27
N LEU A 36 -26.04 17.59 -6.79
CA LEU A 36 -25.93 17.31 -5.35
C LEU A 36 -24.89 18.22 -4.69
N GLN A 37 -25.34 19.05 -3.76
CA GLN A 37 -24.47 19.95 -3.00
C GLN A 37 -24.96 20.16 -1.57
N LYS A 38 -24.04 20.48 -0.66
CA LYS A 38 -24.33 20.62 0.77
C LYS A 38 -25.29 21.78 1.11
N SER A 39 -25.28 22.84 0.31
CA SER A 39 -26.04 24.08 0.54
C SER A 39 -27.50 24.00 0.12
N VAL A 40 -27.91 22.95 -0.62
CA VAL A 40 -29.27 22.80 -1.14
C VAL A 40 -29.90 21.56 -0.52
N PRO A 41 -31.10 21.66 0.09
CA PRO A 41 -31.81 20.49 0.60
C PRO A 41 -32.05 19.47 -0.52
N ILE A 42 -31.68 18.22 -0.26
CA ILE A 42 -31.85 17.13 -1.21
C ILE A 42 -33.29 16.63 -1.07
N PRO A 43 -34.11 16.60 -2.15
CA PRO A 43 -35.45 16.03 -2.10
C PRO A 43 -35.42 14.55 -1.74
N LEU A 44 -36.38 14.07 -0.95
CA LEU A 44 -36.49 12.65 -0.56
C LEU A 44 -36.59 11.72 -1.78
N SER A 45 -37.33 12.17 -2.80
CA SER A 45 -37.50 11.46 -4.07
C SER A 45 -36.17 11.22 -4.76
N CYS A 46 -35.23 12.17 -4.71
CA CYS A 46 -33.90 12.04 -5.30
C CYS A 46 -33.12 10.87 -4.66
N ILE A 47 -33.18 10.75 -3.33
CA ILE A 47 -32.52 9.65 -2.60
C ILE A 47 -33.18 8.32 -2.94
N ARG A 48 -34.53 8.26 -2.92
CA ARG A 48 -35.28 7.06 -3.29
C ARG A 48 -34.89 6.58 -4.69
N THR A 49 -34.87 7.48 -5.67
CA THR A 49 -34.47 7.14 -7.04
C THR A 49 -33.05 6.61 -7.11
N PHE A 50 -32.08 7.23 -6.44
CA PHE A 50 -30.72 6.67 -6.42
C PHE A 50 -30.68 5.27 -5.81
N VAL A 51 -31.37 5.04 -4.69
CA VAL A 51 -31.38 3.72 -4.04
C VAL A 51 -32.09 2.69 -4.92
N ASP A 52 -33.25 3.02 -5.48
CA ASP A 52 -33.96 2.11 -6.38
C ASP A 52 -33.11 1.83 -7.64
N PHE A 53 -32.31 2.79 -8.10
CA PHE A 53 -31.48 2.65 -9.31
C PHE A 53 -30.22 1.82 -9.10
N LEU A 54 -29.79 1.56 -7.85
CA LEU A 54 -28.69 0.62 -7.58
C LEU A 54 -29.02 -0.82 -8.02
N VAL A 55 -30.31 -1.16 -8.14
CA VAL A 55 -30.80 -2.45 -8.64
C VAL A 55 -31.55 -2.33 -9.96
N HIS A 56 -31.29 -1.25 -10.72
CA HIS A 56 -31.81 -1.05 -12.06
C HIS A 56 -31.14 -2.00 -13.06
N ASP A 57 -31.82 -2.42 -14.12
CA ASP A 57 -31.27 -3.39 -15.09
C ASP A 57 -30.11 -2.83 -15.93
N ASN A 58 -30.10 -1.51 -16.18
CA ASN A 58 -29.02 -0.80 -16.88
C ASN A 58 -27.82 -0.51 -15.95
N ILE A 59 -26.66 -1.06 -16.30
CA ILE A 59 -25.37 -0.87 -15.60
C ILE A 59 -24.94 0.60 -15.47
N ILE A 60 -25.18 1.43 -16.49
CA ILE A 60 -24.77 2.84 -16.46
C ILE A 60 -25.56 3.58 -15.37
N LEU A 61 -26.86 3.31 -15.26
CA LEU A 61 -27.72 3.88 -14.22
C LEU A 61 -27.32 3.41 -12.83
N ARG A 62 -26.94 2.12 -12.65
CA ARG A 62 -26.39 1.61 -11.39
C ARG A 62 -25.13 2.37 -10.98
N LYS A 63 -24.18 2.55 -11.89
CA LYS A 63 -22.93 3.30 -11.63
C LYS A 63 -23.16 4.77 -11.29
N ILE A 64 -24.13 5.42 -11.96
CA ILE A 64 -24.51 6.80 -11.60
C ILE A 64 -25.13 6.81 -10.19
N ALA A 65 -25.96 5.82 -9.86
CA ALA A 65 -26.57 5.69 -8.54
C ALA A 65 -25.53 5.48 -7.44
N GLU A 66 -24.52 4.62 -7.63
CA GLU A 66 -23.40 4.44 -6.69
C GLU A 66 -22.69 5.78 -6.40
N LYS A 67 -22.42 6.57 -7.44
CA LYS A 67 -21.84 7.92 -7.30
C LYS A 67 -22.78 8.87 -6.53
N GLY A 68 -24.08 8.79 -6.80
CA GLY A 68 -25.13 9.52 -6.09
C GLY A 68 -25.15 9.21 -4.60
N ILE A 69 -25.17 7.93 -4.22
CA ILE A 69 -25.16 7.50 -2.82
C ILE A 69 -23.84 7.88 -2.12
N ALA A 70 -22.69 7.73 -2.79
CA ALA A 70 -21.41 8.19 -2.25
C ALA A 70 -21.40 9.71 -1.96
N ALA A 71 -21.92 10.51 -2.89
CA ALA A 71 -22.04 11.95 -2.74
C ALA A 71 -23.02 12.32 -1.62
N PHE A 72 -24.19 11.68 -1.58
CA PHE A 72 -25.19 11.88 -0.54
C PHE A 72 -24.62 11.55 0.84
N CYS A 73 -23.96 10.39 1.00
CA CYS A 73 -23.30 10.03 2.24
C CYS A 73 -22.30 11.12 2.66
N ARG A 74 -21.51 11.65 1.72
CA ARG A 74 -20.57 12.76 2.00
C ARG A 74 -21.27 14.04 2.44
N ILE A 75 -22.41 14.39 1.86
CA ILE A 75 -23.21 15.57 2.24
C ILE A 75 -23.79 15.39 3.65
N GLN A 76 -24.36 14.22 3.95
CA GLN A 76 -24.88 13.84 5.27
C GLN A 76 -23.78 13.40 6.25
N LYS A 77 -22.52 13.82 6.04
CA LYS A 77 -21.43 13.48 6.95
C LYS A 77 -21.68 14.22 8.27
N PRO A 78 -21.84 13.52 9.43
CA PRO A 78 -22.00 14.18 10.72
C PRO A 78 -20.83 15.15 10.98
N PRO A 79 -20.98 16.23 11.75
CA PRO A 79 -19.87 17.13 12.07
C PRO A 79 -18.76 16.41 12.85
N ARG A 80 -17.62 17.08 13.06
CA ARG A 80 -16.57 16.62 13.99
C ARG A 80 -16.38 17.69 15.04
N ILE A 81 -16.13 17.26 16.26
CA ILE A 81 -15.60 18.11 17.31
C ILE A 81 -14.08 18.12 17.14
N TYR A 82 -13.50 19.31 17.04
CA TYR A 82 -12.06 19.50 16.93
C TYR A 82 -11.52 20.00 18.26
N VAL A 83 -10.32 19.53 18.59
CA VAL A 83 -9.50 20.03 19.67
C VAL A 83 -8.30 20.72 19.04
N GLU A 84 -7.94 21.86 19.59
CA GLU A 84 -6.75 22.62 19.23
C GLU A 84 -5.86 22.67 20.46
N LYS A 85 -4.62 22.20 20.29
CA LYS A 85 -3.59 22.24 21.34
C LYS A 85 -2.26 22.61 20.70
N THR A 86 -1.40 23.25 21.48
CA THR A 86 0.02 23.35 21.20
C THR A 86 0.70 21.99 21.42
N LEU A 87 1.91 21.83 20.89
CA LEU A 87 2.69 20.61 21.12
C LEU A 87 3.05 20.44 22.61
N ASP A 88 3.31 21.54 23.30
CA ASP A 88 3.67 21.55 24.72
C ASP A 88 2.54 21.01 25.60
N GLU A 89 1.29 21.37 25.29
CA GLU A 89 0.10 20.85 25.98
C GLU A 89 -0.13 19.36 25.69
N ILE A 90 0.22 18.87 24.50
CA ILE A 90 0.09 17.46 24.14
C ILE A 90 1.15 16.62 24.85
N LEU A 91 2.40 17.09 24.87
CA LEU A 91 3.53 16.36 25.46
C LEU A 91 3.74 16.64 26.94
N GLN A 92 3.02 17.63 27.50
CA GLN A 92 3.15 18.09 28.89
C GLN A 92 4.59 18.49 29.25
N ARG A 93 5.31 19.08 28.28
CA ARG A 93 6.68 19.58 28.42
C ARG A 93 6.96 20.65 27.37
N PRO A 94 7.86 21.62 27.62
CA PRO A 94 8.19 22.63 26.62
C PRO A 94 8.93 22.02 25.43
N VAL A 95 8.55 22.40 24.20
CA VAL A 95 9.19 22.02 22.96
C VAL A 95 9.45 23.24 22.10
N ASN A 96 10.70 23.44 21.69
CA ASN A 96 11.04 24.50 20.75
C ASN A 96 10.71 24.09 19.32
N VAL A 97 9.48 24.38 18.89
CA VAL A 97 9.02 24.08 17.53
C VAL A 97 9.82 24.79 16.43
N ASP A 98 10.51 25.89 16.75
CA ASP A 98 11.29 26.67 15.77
C ASP A 98 12.69 26.10 15.48
N GLN A 99 13.17 25.20 16.33
CA GLN A 99 14.44 24.49 16.16
C GLN A 99 14.25 23.03 15.73
N CYS A 100 13.08 22.67 15.18
CA CYS A 100 12.85 21.32 14.66
C CYS A 100 13.63 21.08 13.36
N HIS A 101 14.32 19.94 13.32
CA HIS A 101 15.01 19.41 12.16
C HIS A 101 14.21 18.25 11.55
N PRO A 102 14.19 18.06 10.22
CA PRO A 102 13.46 16.95 9.61
C PRO A 102 13.92 15.58 10.10
N GLY A 103 13.01 14.60 10.18
CA GLY A 103 13.35 13.21 10.55
C GLY A 103 12.73 12.74 11.85
N ASP A 104 13.26 11.65 12.38
CA ASP A 104 12.74 11.00 13.58
C ASP A 104 13.32 11.66 14.84
N ARG A 105 12.44 12.17 15.70
CA ARG A 105 12.80 13.01 16.86
C ARG A 105 12.07 12.57 18.11
N ASP A 106 12.54 13.00 19.26
CA ASP A 106 11.88 12.66 20.53
C ASP A 106 10.51 13.33 20.68
N ASP A 107 10.30 14.47 20.03
CA ASP A 107 9.03 15.20 20.04
C ASP A 107 7.97 14.62 19.08
N ASN A 108 8.35 13.70 18.19
CA ASN A 108 7.43 13.06 17.23
C ASN A 108 7.29 11.54 17.41
N LEU A 109 8.04 10.93 18.34
CA LEU A 109 7.90 9.52 18.69
C LEU A 109 6.47 9.12 19.09
N TRP A 110 5.75 9.99 19.77
CA TRP A 110 4.42 9.73 20.30
C TRP A 110 3.35 9.45 19.21
N ILE A 111 3.60 9.85 17.95
CA ILE A 111 2.73 9.54 16.79
C ILE A 111 3.15 8.29 16.00
N THR A 112 4.13 7.53 16.50
CA THR A 112 4.58 6.25 15.91
C THR A 112 4.01 5.06 16.69
N ILE A 113 4.14 3.84 16.14
CA ILE A 113 3.56 2.62 16.75
C ILE A 113 4.57 1.76 17.55
N ASN A 114 5.83 2.16 17.68
CA ASN A 114 6.90 1.30 18.23
C ASN A 114 6.54 0.59 19.55
N ASP A 115 6.35 1.35 20.63
CA ASP A 115 5.94 0.86 21.96
C ASP A 115 4.50 1.26 22.28
N TYR A 116 3.67 1.40 21.24
CA TYR A 116 2.33 1.92 21.40
C TYR A 116 1.44 0.92 22.14
N LYS A 117 0.89 1.37 23.26
CA LYS A 117 -0.15 0.66 24.01
C LYS A 117 -1.50 1.29 23.67
N PRO A 118 -2.37 0.59 22.94
CA PRO A 118 -3.69 1.12 22.63
C PRO A 118 -4.48 1.50 23.89
N PRO A 119 -5.28 2.57 23.86
CA PRO A 119 -6.24 2.91 24.90
C PRO A 119 -7.08 1.70 25.30
N LYS A 120 -7.27 1.49 26.60
CA LYS A 120 -8.06 0.37 27.14
C LYS A 120 -9.48 0.78 27.51
N THR A 121 -9.71 2.08 27.69
CA THR A 121 -11.02 2.62 28.03
C THR A 121 -11.53 3.55 26.95
N GLN A 122 -12.86 3.66 26.84
CA GLN A 122 -13.49 4.60 25.91
C GLN A 122 -13.06 6.05 26.16
N LYS A 123 -12.87 6.44 27.42
CA LYS A 123 -12.41 7.78 27.79
C LYS A 123 -11.00 8.06 27.25
N GLU A 124 -10.06 7.15 27.49
CA GLU A 124 -8.69 7.26 26.95
C GLU A 124 -8.72 7.34 25.41
N TRP A 125 -9.54 6.52 24.76
CA TRP A 125 -9.69 6.53 23.30
C TRP A 125 -10.19 7.89 22.78
N GLU A 126 -11.22 8.46 23.40
CA GLU A 126 -11.78 9.76 23.03
C GLU A 126 -10.79 10.92 23.23
N GLU A 127 -9.98 10.85 24.30
CA GLU A 127 -9.00 11.87 24.67
C GLU A 127 -7.67 11.74 23.90
N THR A 128 -7.40 10.58 23.28
CA THR A 128 -6.17 10.34 22.53
C THR A 128 -6.09 11.22 21.28
N CYS A 129 -5.01 11.99 21.17
CA CYS A 129 -4.71 12.78 19.98
C CYS A 129 -4.19 11.86 18.86
N PHE A 130 -4.98 11.65 17.80
CA PHE A 130 -4.54 10.99 16.57
C PHE A 130 -4.35 12.00 15.43
N LEU A 131 -3.20 11.94 14.77
CA LEU A 131 -2.82 12.78 13.65
C LEU A 131 -2.82 11.97 12.36
N ASP A 132 -3.88 12.10 11.59
CA ASP A 132 -4.13 11.21 10.45
C ASP A 132 -3.13 11.40 9.30
N LYS A 133 -2.77 12.65 9.04
CA LYS A 133 -1.91 13.01 7.92
C LYS A 133 -0.45 12.81 8.31
N SER A 134 0.27 12.04 7.50
CA SER A 134 1.68 11.67 7.73
C SER A 134 2.64 12.85 7.70
N PHE A 135 2.29 13.97 7.07
CA PHE A 135 3.16 15.16 7.02
C PHE A 135 3.36 15.84 8.40
N HIS A 136 2.49 15.60 9.39
CA HIS A 136 2.61 16.26 10.68
C HIS A 136 3.85 15.79 11.44
N GLY A 137 4.71 16.73 11.82
CA GLY A 137 5.80 16.43 12.73
C GLY A 137 6.98 15.71 12.09
N TYR A 138 6.98 15.40 10.79
CA TYR A 138 8.20 14.89 10.15
C TYR A 138 9.23 16.01 9.95
N TYR A 139 8.80 17.10 9.29
CA TYR A 139 9.69 18.23 8.99
C TYR A 139 9.67 19.28 10.12
N LYS A 140 8.48 19.79 10.44
CA LYS A 140 8.23 20.77 11.51
C LYS A 140 6.81 20.60 12.03
N TRP A 141 6.54 21.07 13.25
CA TRP A 141 5.20 21.15 13.81
C TRP A 141 4.51 22.48 13.45
N PRO A 142 3.19 22.48 13.22
CA PRO A 142 2.44 23.73 13.21
C PRO A 142 2.39 24.31 14.63
N LYS A 143 2.21 25.63 14.75
CA LYS A 143 2.07 26.31 16.05
C LYS A 143 0.89 25.76 16.86
N ILE A 144 -0.21 25.44 16.18
CA ILE A 144 -1.41 24.84 16.75
C ILE A 144 -1.69 23.54 15.99
N ILE A 145 -1.84 22.46 16.73
CA ILE A 145 -2.20 21.15 16.22
C ILE A 145 -3.71 20.99 16.38
N ARG A 146 -4.41 20.96 15.26
CA ARG A 146 -5.85 20.74 15.20
C ARG A 146 -6.15 19.29 14.83
N TYR A 147 -6.83 18.57 15.72
CA TYR A 147 -7.20 17.18 15.49
C TYR A 147 -8.65 16.91 15.91
N PRO A 148 -9.34 15.95 15.26
CA PRO A 148 -10.69 15.59 15.66
C PRO A 148 -10.66 14.73 16.93
N MET A 149 -11.61 14.94 17.84
CA MET A 149 -11.86 13.97 18.91
C MET A 149 -12.32 12.65 18.31
N ASN A 150 -11.99 11.53 18.96
CA ASN A 150 -12.46 10.19 18.55
C ASN A 150 -13.89 9.90 19.02
N LYS A 151 -14.69 10.97 19.08
CA LYS A 151 -16.11 10.94 19.40
C LYS A 151 -16.83 11.63 18.26
N ARG A 152 -17.67 10.88 17.57
CA ARG A 152 -18.51 11.41 16.51
C ARG A 152 -19.92 10.90 16.67
N GLU A 153 -20.86 11.84 16.74
CA GLU A 153 -22.28 11.54 16.67
C GLU A 153 -22.60 10.80 15.37
N ARG A 154 -23.43 9.76 15.50
CA ARG A 154 -23.94 8.95 14.40
C ARG A 154 -25.45 8.98 14.41
N TYR A 155 -26.02 8.63 13.27
CA TYR A 155 -27.45 8.40 13.20
C TYR A 155 -27.79 7.10 13.95
N THR A 156 -28.67 7.17 14.94
CA THR A 156 -29.26 6.01 15.61
C THR A 156 -30.67 5.77 15.09
N LYS A 157 -31.26 4.61 15.33
CA LYS A 157 -32.63 4.30 14.87
C LYS A 157 -33.65 5.36 15.33
N GLU A 158 -33.41 5.95 16.50
CA GLU A 158 -34.25 6.95 17.15
C GLU A 158 -33.97 8.38 16.66
N HIS A 159 -32.80 8.61 16.03
CA HIS A 159 -32.33 9.93 15.60
C HIS A 159 -31.77 9.88 14.17
N MET A 160 -32.66 9.64 13.19
CA MET A 160 -32.38 9.72 11.76
C MET A 160 -33.25 10.79 11.11
N SER A 161 -32.67 11.59 10.21
CA SER A 161 -33.49 12.41 9.30
C SER A 161 -34.20 11.52 8.29
N GLU A 162 -35.34 11.95 7.76
CA GLU A 162 -36.12 11.17 6.77
C GLU A 162 -35.27 10.72 5.57
N ASN A 163 -34.35 11.59 5.13
CA ASN A 163 -33.39 11.31 4.08
C ASN A 163 -32.46 10.12 4.39
N VAL A 164 -32.09 9.95 5.66
CA VAL A 164 -31.19 8.90 6.14
C VAL A 164 -31.94 7.60 6.40
N VAL A 165 -33.21 7.67 6.82
CA VAL A 165 -34.09 6.51 7.01
C VAL A 165 -34.23 5.70 5.72
N ILE A 166 -34.40 6.36 4.56
CA ILE A 166 -34.53 5.69 3.25
C ILE A 166 -33.32 4.77 2.97
N LEU A 167 -32.10 5.24 3.27
CA LEU A 167 -30.91 4.40 3.12
C LEU A 167 -30.88 3.29 4.14
N TYR A 168 -31.20 3.59 5.39
CA TYR A 168 -31.15 2.61 6.47
C TYR A 168 -32.08 1.42 6.19
N GLU A 169 -33.33 1.68 5.82
CA GLU A 169 -34.32 0.64 5.50
C GLU A 169 -33.85 -0.25 4.34
N ARG A 170 -33.30 0.36 3.28
CA ARG A 170 -32.84 -0.38 2.10
C ARG A 170 -31.57 -1.18 2.36
N PHE A 171 -30.61 -0.63 3.09
CA PHE A 171 -29.37 -1.32 3.44
C PHE A 171 -29.48 -2.24 4.68
N THR A 172 -30.69 -2.44 5.20
CA THR A 172 -31.00 -3.49 6.19
C THR A 172 -31.92 -4.58 5.63
N ASP A 173 -32.53 -4.35 4.47
CA ASP A 173 -33.30 -5.34 3.71
C ASP A 173 -32.36 -6.33 2.99
N LYS A 174 -32.31 -7.56 3.49
CA LYS A 174 -31.49 -8.64 2.93
C LYS A 174 -31.80 -8.95 1.47
N ASN A 175 -33.07 -8.91 1.04
CA ASN A 175 -33.41 -9.21 -0.35
C ASN A 175 -32.84 -8.14 -1.29
N TYR A 176 -32.92 -6.88 -0.87
CA TYR A 176 -32.36 -5.76 -1.61
C TYR A 176 -30.82 -5.83 -1.66
N ILE A 177 -30.16 -6.06 -0.52
CA ILE A 177 -28.68 -6.20 -0.45
C ILE A 177 -28.20 -7.32 -1.36
N ASN A 178 -28.84 -8.49 -1.32
CA ASN A 178 -28.45 -9.65 -2.13
C ASN A 178 -28.54 -9.32 -3.62
N LYS A 179 -29.64 -8.71 -4.05
CA LYS A 179 -29.82 -8.28 -5.45
C LYS A 179 -28.77 -7.23 -5.84
N PHE A 180 -28.49 -6.28 -4.96
CA PHE A 180 -27.50 -5.25 -5.20
C PHE A 180 -26.08 -5.81 -5.33
N ILE A 181 -25.68 -6.70 -4.41
CA ILE A 181 -24.38 -7.40 -4.45
C ILE A 181 -24.26 -8.22 -5.74
N GLN A 182 -25.30 -8.97 -6.11
CA GLN A 182 -25.31 -9.75 -7.33
C GLN A 182 -25.04 -8.89 -8.57
N PHE A 183 -25.70 -7.73 -8.69
CA PHE A 183 -25.40 -6.81 -9.78
C PHE A 183 -24.00 -6.24 -9.72
N MET A 184 -23.49 -5.87 -8.54
CA MET A 184 -22.13 -5.36 -8.43
C MET A 184 -21.08 -6.39 -8.86
N VAL A 185 -21.30 -7.68 -8.58
CA VAL A 185 -20.43 -8.77 -9.03
C VAL A 185 -20.44 -8.86 -10.56
N LEU A 186 -21.62 -8.77 -11.18
CA LEU A 186 -21.80 -8.84 -12.64
C LEU A 186 -21.38 -7.57 -13.38
N ASP A 187 -21.24 -6.44 -12.68
CA ASP A 187 -20.84 -5.14 -13.24
C ASP A 187 -19.35 -5.12 -13.59
N GLU A 188 -19.02 -5.84 -14.65
CA GLU A 188 -17.70 -5.91 -15.27
C GLU A 188 -17.69 -4.98 -16.50
N GLU A 189 -16.78 -4.00 -16.51
CA GLU A 189 -16.41 -3.31 -17.75
C GLU A 189 -15.34 -4.15 -18.46
N LYS A 190 -15.36 -4.16 -19.80
CA LYS A 190 -14.55 -5.08 -20.63
C LYS A 190 -13.06 -5.17 -20.23
N GLU A 191 -12.53 -6.39 -20.44
CA GLU A 191 -11.14 -6.88 -20.34
C GLU A 191 -10.46 -6.89 -18.96
N ALA A 192 -10.80 -6.02 -18.00
CA ALA A 192 -10.17 -6.04 -16.68
C ALA A 192 -11.11 -5.67 -15.52
N ILE A 193 -11.24 -6.58 -14.55
CA ILE A 193 -11.98 -6.35 -13.29
C ILE A 193 -11.07 -5.54 -12.37
N ASN A 194 -11.47 -4.31 -12.06
CA ASN A 194 -10.68 -3.39 -11.23
C ASN A 194 -11.45 -2.97 -9.97
N PHE A 195 -10.72 -2.71 -8.89
CA PHE A 195 -11.27 -2.16 -7.65
C PHE A 195 -11.88 -0.78 -7.90
N ASP A 196 -13.18 -0.62 -7.62
CA ASP A 196 -13.93 0.59 -7.90
C ASP A 196 -13.88 1.60 -6.74
N MET A 197 -13.30 2.77 -7.02
CA MET A 197 -13.13 3.84 -6.03
C MET A 197 -14.44 4.51 -5.61
N PHE A 198 -15.48 4.51 -6.45
CA PHE A 198 -16.79 5.06 -6.10
C PHE A 198 -17.56 4.11 -5.20
N ARG A 199 -17.54 2.79 -5.46
CA ARG A 199 -18.12 1.77 -4.57
C ARG A 199 -17.47 1.79 -3.20
N PHE A 200 -16.14 1.81 -3.15
CA PHE A 200 -15.40 2.00 -1.89
C PHE A 200 -15.86 3.27 -1.15
N ARG A 201 -15.97 4.42 -1.84
CA ARG A 201 -16.40 5.70 -1.21
C ARG A 201 -17.84 5.63 -0.71
N MET A 202 -18.71 4.92 -1.41
CA MET A 202 -20.09 4.67 -0.99
C MET A 202 -20.13 3.84 0.29
N PHE A 203 -19.48 2.67 0.32
CA PHE A 203 -19.43 1.81 1.51
C PHE A 203 -18.77 2.50 2.71
N LYS A 204 -17.65 3.19 2.48
CA LYS A 204 -17.02 4.08 3.48
C LYS A 204 -18.03 5.09 4.05
N GLY A 205 -18.88 5.66 3.21
CA GLY A 205 -19.93 6.60 3.60
C GLY A 205 -21.00 5.94 4.48
N LEU A 206 -21.49 4.78 4.04
CA LEU A 206 -22.51 3.98 4.73
C LEU A 206 -22.03 3.56 6.13
N PHE A 207 -20.90 2.86 6.24
CA PHE A 207 -20.39 2.41 7.54
C PHE A 207 -20.01 3.58 8.47
N ARG A 208 -19.51 4.70 7.92
CA ARG A 208 -19.25 5.90 8.72
C ARG A 208 -20.52 6.49 9.33
N ASN A 209 -21.63 6.47 8.59
CA ASN A 209 -22.88 7.11 8.99
C ASN A 209 -23.72 6.22 9.91
N PHE A 210 -23.78 4.91 9.64
CA PHE A 210 -24.66 3.96 10.32
C PHE A 210 -23.96 3.03 11.32
N GLY A 211 -22.64 2.95 11.30
CA GLY A 211 -21.89 2.15 12.27
C GLY A 211 -22.10 0.64 12.12
N LEU A 212 -22.13 -0.05 13.26
CA LEU A 212 -22.33 -1.50 13.35
C LEU A 212 -23.68 -1.97 12.79
N ALA A 213 -24.69 -1.10 12.77
CA ALA A 213 -26.04 -1.47 12.35
C ALA A 213 -26.09 -2.04 10.92
N LEU A 214 -25.16 -1.64 10.04
CA LEU A 214 -25.04 -2.21 8.71
C LEU A 214 -24.00 -3.33 8.61
N VAL A 215 -23.04 -3.44 9.53
CA VAL A 215 -21.98 -4.47 9.44
C VAL A 215 -22.61 -5.86 9.41
N ASP A 216 -23.55 -6.11 10.30
CA ASP A 216 -24.24 -7.41 10.39
C ASP A 216 -25.05 -7.73 9.14
N SER A 217 -25.59 -6.71 8.49
CA SER A 217 -26.33 -6.85 7.25
C SER A 217 -25.47 -7.30 6.06
N PHE A 218 -24.13 -7.27 6.16
CA PHE A 218 -23.23 -7.68 5.06
C PHE A 218 -22.37 -8.91 5.38
N MET A 219 -22.16 -9.29 6.65
CA MET A 219 -21.16 -10.31 7.00
C MET A 219 -21.40 -11.67 6.33
N ASP A 220 -22.63 -12.19 6.35
CA ASP A 220 -22.95 -13.48 5.71
C ASP A 220 -22.70 -13.46 4.19
N ASP A 221 -23.02 -12.33 3.56
CA ASP A 221 -22.85 -12.12 2.13
C ASP A 221 -21.36 -12.02 1.78
N LEU A 222 -20.55 -11.38 2.63
CA LEU A 222 -19.09 -11.34 2.47
C LEU A 222 -18.47 -12.74 2.50
N TYR A 223 -18.88 -13.61 3.44
CA TYR A 223 -18.41 -14.99 3.48
C TYR A 223 -18.83 -15.76 2.22
N THR A 224 -20.05 -15.53 1.73
CA THR A 224 -20.54 -16.14 0.48
C THR A 224 -19.68 -15.72 -0.71
N LEU A 225 -19.33 -14.44 -0.81
CA LEU A 225 -18.51 -13.88 -1.90
C LEU A 225 -17.09 -14.46 -1.93
N ILE A 226 -16.42 -14.58 -0.78
CA ILE A 226 -15.03 -15.10 -0.75
C ILE A 226 -14.94 -16.62 -0.92
N ARG A 227 -16.08 -17.30 -0.79
CA ARG A 227 -16.22 -18.75 -1.04
C ARG A 227 -16.68 -19.06 -2.46
N ASP A 228 -16.98 -18.06 -3.28
CA ASP A 228 -17.33 -18.25 -4.69
C ASP A 228 -16.14 -18.89 -5.44
N LYS A 229 -16.40 -20.04 -6.08
CA LYS A 229 -15.43 -20.78 -6.92
C LYS A 229 -15.90 -20.88 -8.37
N THR A 230 -16.91 -20.10 -8.74
CA THR A 230 -17.45 -20.06 -10.10
C THR A 230 -16.69 -19.03 -10.95
N LYS A 231 -17.11 -18.86 -12.20
CA LYS A 231 -16.53 -17.86 -13.12
C LYS A 231 -16.59 -16.41 -12.61
N THR A 232 -17.43 -16.12 -11.61
CA THR A 232 -17.56 -14.78 -11.02
C THR A 232 -16.64 -14.56 -9.82
N GLN A 233 -15.78 -15.52 -9.47
CA GLN A 233 -14.92 -15.45 -8.28
C GLN A 233 -14.13 -14.13 -8.18
N GLU A 234 -13.53 -13.66 -9.27
CA GLU A 234 -12.77 -12.40 -9.28
C GLU A 234 -13.66 -11.21 -8.92
N GLY A 235 -14.81 -11.07 -9.59
CA GLY A 235 -15.84 -10.06 -9.28
C GLY A 235 -16.37 -10.17 -7.84
N SER A 236 -16.56 -11.38 -7.33
CA SER A 236 -17.00 -11.64 -5.96
C SER A 236 -15.98 -11.15 -4.93
N HIS A 237 -14.70 -11.50 -5.10
CA HIS A 237 -13.62 -11.01 -4.24
C HIS A 237 -13.43 -9.50 -4.36
N ARG A 238 -13.56 -8.92 -5.56
CA ARG A 238 -13.52 -7.46 -5.75
C ARG A 238 -14.58 -6.76 -4.89
N VAL A 239 -15.84 -7.18 -5.01
CA VAL A 239 -16.96 -6.56 -4.27
C VAL A 239 -16.76 -6.71 -2.76
N ALA A 240 -16.35 -7.90 -2.30
CA ALA A 240 -16.04 -8.12 -0.89
C ALA A 240 -14.92 -7.19 -0.39
N ALA A 241 -13.85 -7.05 -1.18
CA ALA A 241 -12.72 -6.16 -0.88
C ALA A 241 -13.16 -4.68 -0.82
N GLU A 242 -14.02 -4.22 -1.71
CA GLU A 242 -14.56 -2.84 -1.72
C GLU A 242 -15.41 -2.54 -0.48
N ILE A 243 -16.28 -3.48 -0.08
CA ILE A 243 -17.10 -3.37 1.12
C ILE A 243 -16.23 -3.31 2.37
N VAL A 244 -15.27 -4.25 2.50
CA VAL A 244 -14.38 -4.34 3.68
C VAL A 244 -13.46 -3.13 3.79
N ALA A 245 -12.92 -2.63 2.67
CA ALA A 245 -12.18 -1.36 2.65
C ALA A 245 -13.05 -0.20 3.17
N GLY A 246 -14.33 -0.20 2.77
CA GLY A 246 -15.34 0.72 3.28
C GLY A 246 -15.58 0.59 4.78
N MET A 247 -15.63 -0.63 5.33
CA MET A 247 -15.75 -0.88 6.77
C MET A 247 -14.53 -0.34 7.52
N ILE A 248 -13.32 -0.71 7.10
CA ILE A 248 -12.05 -0.28 7.70
C ILE A 248 -11.98 1.26 7.72
N ARG A 249 -12.14 1.91 6.56
CA ARG A 249 -12.05 3.37 6.44
C ARG A 249 -13.23 4.12 7.06
N GLY A 250 -14.42 3.51 7.03
CA GLY A 250 -15.64 4.04 7.64
C GLY A 250 -15.57 4.07 9.17
N SER A 251 -14.78 3.16 9.75
CA SER A 251 -14.62 2.99 11.20
C SER A 251 -13.72 4.03 11.90
N LYS A 252 -13.09 4.93 11.14
CA LYS A 252 -12.13 5.96 11.63
C LYS A 252 -12.50 6.68 12.94
N HIS A 253 -13.77 7.00 13.15
CA HIS A 253 -14.24 7.76 14.32
C HIS A 253 -15.14 6.94 15.24
N TRP A 254 -15.07 5.61 15.15
CA TRP A 254 -15.87 4.69 15.96
C TRP A 254 -15.39 4.68 17.42
N THR A 255 -16.31 4.33 18.32
CA THR A 255 -15.96 4.06 19.72
C THR A 255 -15.10 2.81 19.79
N LEU A 256 -14.38 2.65 20.91
CA LEU A 256 -13.51 1.51 21.13
C LEU A 256 -14.31 0.19 21.05
N ASP A 257 -15.46 0.12 21.73
CA ASP A 257 -16.33 -1.07 21.70
C ASP A 257 -16.79 -1.42 20.27
N MET A 258 -17.13 -0.42 19.46
CA MET A 258 -17.54 -0.66 18.07
C MET A 258 -16.38 -1.17 17.22
N LEU A 259 -15.16 -0.72 17.48
CA LEU A 259 -13.96 -1.21 16.81
C LEU A 259 -13.65 -2.65 17.23
N ASP A 260 -13.80 -2.98 18.52
CA ASP A 260 -13.62 -4.34 19.00
C ASP A 260 -14.62 -5.31 18.37
N GLU A 261 -15.90 -4.95 18.34
CA GLU A 261 -16.93 -5.75 17.66
C GLU A 261 -16.69 -5.89 16.15
N LEU A 262 -16.24 -4.83 15.48
CA LEU A 262 -15.87 -4.90 14.06
C LEU A 262 -14.72 -5.87 13.83
N TRP A 263 -13.63 -5.74 14.58
CA TRP A 263 -12.43 -6.53 14.36
C TRP A 263 -12.54 -7.97 14.87
N LYS A 264 -13.41 -8.23 15.85
CA LYS A 264 -13.83 -9.58 16.24
C LYS A 264 -14.46 -10.33 15.06
N LYS A 265 -15.15 -9.61 14.15
CA LYS A 265 -15.76 -10.17 12.94
C LYS A 265 -14.81 -10.16 11.74
N LEU A 266 -14.09 -9.07 11.52
CA LEU A 266 -13.19 -8.94 10.37
C LEU A 266 -11.95 -9.83 10.48
N THR A 267 -11.38 -10.05 11.67
CA THR A 267 -10.16 -10.87 11.82
C THR A 267 -10.35 -12.31 11.32
N PRO A 268 -11.35 -13.10 11.80
CA PRO A 268 -11.59 -14.44 11.28
C PRO A 268 -11.98 -14.44 9.80
N PHE A 269 -12.75 -13.44 9.36
CA PHE A 269 -13.09 -13.28 7.94
C PHE A 269 -11.85 -13.06 7.06
N LEU A 270 -10.93 -12.17 7.45
CA LEU A 270 -9.70 -11.89 6.70
C LEU A 270 -8.72 -13.07 6.74
N ASN A 271 -8.71 -13.88 7.80
CA ASN A 271 -7.99 -15.14 7.81
C ASN A 271 -8.53 -16.09 6.73
N GLU A 272 -9.86 -16.20 6.61
CA GLU A 272 -10.48 -17.03 5.57
C GLU A 272 -10.30 -16.46 4.15
N VAL A 273 -10.26 -15.14 4.01
CA VAL A 273 -9.84 -14.49 2.75
C VAL A 273 -8.47 -15.00 2.34
N CYS A 274 -7.49 -14.99 3.25
CA CYS A 274 -6.12 -15.43 2.95
C CYS A 274 -6.08 -16.89 2.46
N THR A 275 -6.94 -17.77 2.96
CA THR A 275 -7.02 -19.16 2.50
C THR A 275 -7.72 -19.33 1.15
N ASN A 276 -8.48 -18.33 0.70
CA ASN A 276 -9.28 -18.37 -0.52
C ASN A 276 -8.72 -17.51 -1.66
N LEU A 277 -7.56 -16.89 -1.49
CA LEU A 277 -6.92 -16.06 -2.51
C LEU A 277 -6.57 -16.87 -3.77
N SER A 278 -6.54 -16.16 -4.90
CA SER A 278 -6.06 -16.59 -6.21
C SER A 278 -5.25 -15.46 -6.85
N VAL A 279 -4.57 -15.77 -7.96
CA VAL A 279 -3.71 -14.81 -8.67
C VAL A 279 -4.49 -13.57 -9.11
N GLU A 280 -5.74 -13.75 -9.51
CA GLU A 280 -6.64 -12.71 -9.98
C GLU A 280 -7.15 -11.84 -8.81
N THR A 281 -7.35 -12.45 -7.63
CA THR A 281 -8.05 -11.80 -6.51
C THR A 281 -7.14 -11.08 -5.50
N VAL A 282 -5.86 -11.45 -5.41
CA VAL A 282 -4.92 -10.86 -4.44
C VAL A 282 -4.77 -9.35 -4.62
N SER A 283 -4.85 -8.85 -5.86
CA SER A 283 -4.74 -7.43 -6.19
C SER A 283 -5.86 -6.58 -5.56
N HIS A 284 -7.08 -7.13 -5.49
CA HIS A 284 -8.24 -6.48 -4.88
C HIS A 284 -8.07 -6.35 -3.37
N TRP A 285 -7.52 -7.37 -2.71
CA TRP A 285 -7.24 -7.32 -1.28
C TRP A 285 -6.06 -6.40 -0.95
N GLY A 286 -5.04 -6.35 -1.81
CA GLY A 286 -4.00 -5.31 -1.75
C GLY A 286 -4.60 -3.90 -1.83
N SER A 287 -5.56 -3.68 -2.73
CA SER A 287 -6.29 -2.40 -2.85
C SER A 287 -7.17 -2.12 -1.63
N CYS A 288 -7.82 -3.14 -1.06
CA CYS A 288 -8.63 -3.02 0.15
C CYS A 288 -7.81 -2.48 1.32
N PHE A 289 -6.65 -3.08 1.59
CA PHE A 289 -5.74 -2.63 2.64
C PHE A 289 -5.16 -1.24 2.33
N LYS A 290 -4.76 -0.98 1.08
CA LYS A 290 -4.27 0.34 0.65
C LYS A 290 -5.29 1.44 0.96
N TYR A 291 -6.49 1.36 0.39
CA TYR A 291 -7.49 2.43 0.53
C TYR A 291 -8.18 2.44 1.91
N GLY A 292 -8.27 1.27 2.56
CA GLY A 292 -8.77 1.13 3.92
C GLY A 292 -7.90 1.86 4.94
N MET A 293 -6.57 1.77 4.79
CA MET A 293 -5.58 2.31 5.73
C MET A 293 -4.98 3.67 5.36
N GLU A 294 -5.11 4.10 4.11
CA GLU A 294 -4.60 5.39 3.61
C GLU A 294 -4.97 6.55 4.52
N ASP A 295 -4.08 7.55 4.70
CA ASP A 295 -4.44 8.83 5.32
C ASP A 295 -5.00 8.68 6.76
N GLU A 296 -4.43 7.76 7.54
CA GLU A 296 -4.79 7.49 8.94
C GLU A 296 -3.56 7.48 9.85
N ASP A 297 -3.79 7.70 11.14
CA ASP A 297 -2.78 7.51 12.17
C ASP A 297 -2.56 6.00 12.42
N PRO A 298 -1.33 5.47 12.36
CA PRO A 298 -1.07 4.05 12.57
C PRO A 298 -1.56 3.55 13.94
N ARG A 299 -1.54 4.41 14.97
CA ARG A 299 -2.00 4.08 16.31
C ARG A 299 -3.52 3.88 16.39
N ARG A 300 -4.28 4.50 15.48
CA ARG A 300 -5.70 4.22 15.29
C ARG A 300 -5.90 2.93 14.50
N MET A 301 -5.04 2.68 13.52
CA MET A 301 -5.08 1.52 12.63
C MET A 301 -4.24 0.34 13.15
N TYR A 302 -4.03 0.23 14.47
CA TYR A 302 -3.19 -0.83 15.02
C TYR A 302 -3.76 -2.23 14.74
N ARG A 303 -5.08 -2.42 14.73
CA ARG A 303 -5.72 -3.73 14.46
C ARG A 303 -5.42 -4.27 13.04
N PRO A 304 -5.62 -3.52 11.94
CA PRO A 304 -5.21 -3.99 10.62
C PRO A 304 -3.69 -4.15 10.48
N ILE A 305 -2.90 -3.27 11.13
CA ILE A 305 -1.43 -3.40 11.15
C ILE A 305 -1.02 -4.72 11.80
N GLU A 306 -1.61 -5.06 12.96
CA GLU A 306 -1.36 -6.31 13.67
C GLU A 306 -1.80 -7.54 12.88
N PHE A 307 -2.96 -7.46 12.20
CA PHE A 307 -3.38 -8.51 11.29
C PHE A 307 -2.34 -8.76 10.19
N LEU A 308 -1.90 -7.72 9.48
CA LEU A 308 -0.88 -7.85 8.43
C LEU A 308 0.45 -8.35 9.00
N ARG A 309 0.85 -7.86 10.17
CA ARG A 309 2.05 -8.32 10.88
C ARG A 309 1.98 -9.81 11.22
N SER A 310 0.81 -10.30 11.63
CA SER A 310 0.61 -11.71 11.98
C SER A 310 0.78 -12.67 10.80
N LEU A 311 0.60 -12.19 9.57
CA LEU A 311 0.82 -12.99 8.36
C LEU A 311 2.27 -13.46 8.22
N MET A 312 3.24 -12.74 8.80
CA MET A 312 4.64 -13.20 8.83
C MET A 312 4.81 -14.50 9.60
N ASN A 313 4.00 -14.73 10.65
CA ASN A 313 4.11 -15.89 11.53
C ASN A 313 3.29 -17.08 11.01
N ASN A 314 2.27 -16.84 10.18
CA ASN A 314 1.36 -17.85 9.66
C ASN A 314 1.91 -18.47 8.37
N GLN A 315 3.08 -19.11 8.46
CA GLN A 315 3.73 -19.72 7.29
C GLN A 315 2.84 -20.82 6.67
N THR A 316 2.40 -20.61 5.44
CA THR A 316 1.72 -21.64 4.63
C THR A 316 2.75 -22.47 3.88
N ILE A 317 3.58 -23.20 4.64
CA ILE A 317 4.71 -23.98 4.10
C ILE A 317 4.23 -24.88 2.96
N GLY A 318 4.82 -24.70 1.78
CA GLY A 318 4.57 -25.55 0.61
C GLY A 318 3.51 -25.01 -0.35
N ASN A 319 2.88 -23.86 -0.06
CA ASN A 319 2.03 -23.15 -1.02
C ASN A 319 2.65 -21.81 -1.41
N THR A 320 3.45 -21.83 -2.48
CA THR A 320 4.18 -20.67 -2.99
C THR A 320 3.28 -19.46 -3.25
N PHE A 321 2.07 -19.69 -3.78
CA PHE A 321 1.14 -18.61 -4.10
C PHE A 321 0.60 -17.91 -2.84
N LEU A 322 0.22 -18.67 -1.82
CA LEU A 322 -0.25 -18.11 -0.56
C LEU A 322 0.85 -17.32 0.15
N GLU A 323 2.07 -17.85 0.16
CA GLU A 323 3.24 -17.15 0.73
C GLU A 323 3.51 -15.83 -0.03
N THR A 324 3.50 -15.82 -1.36
CA THR A 324 3.63 -14.56 -2.13
C THR A 324 2.51 -13.57 -1.85
N SER A 325 1.29 -14.07 -1.67
CA SER A 325 0.13 -13.23 -1.38
C SER A 325 0.28 -12.56 -0.02
N GLN A 326 0.73 -13.29 1.00
CA GLN A 326 1.02 -12.74 2.32
C GLN A 326 2.05 -11.62 2.25
N TRP A 327 3.17 -11.81 1.53
CA TRP A 327 4.17 -10.75 1.35
C TRP A 327 3.61 -9.51 0.64
N SER A 328 2.78 -9.70 -0.39
CA SER A 328 2.12 -8.59 -1.10
C SER A 328 1.16 -7.81 -0.18
N LEU A 329 0.46 -8.50 0.72
CA LEU A 329 -0.41 -7.86 1.71
C LEU A 329 0.39 -7.15 2.81
N ILE A 330 1.46 -7.77 3.34
CA ILE A 330 2.37 -7.16 4.33
C ILE A 330 2.96 -5.85 3.78
N GLN A 331 3.30 -5.81 2.49
CA GLN A 331 3.85 -4.61 1.85
C GLN A 331 2.91 -3.40 1.95
N ARG A 332 1.58 -3.60 2.13
CA ARG A 332 0.60 -2.51 2.31
C ARG A 332 0.77 -1.72 3.61
N LEU A 333 1.67 -2.13 4.50
CA LEU A 333 2.12 -1.30 5.62
C LEU A 333 2.86 -0.03 5.16
N ASP A 334 3.25 0.06 3.88
CA ASP A 334 3.81 1.25 3.23
C ASP A 334 2.94 2.51 3.39
N ASN A 335 1.61 2.35 3.55
CA ASN A 335 0.66 3.42 3.81
C ASN A 335 0.96 4.26 5.06
N PHE A 336 1.76 3.75 6.00
CA PHE A 336 2.10 4.47 7.24
C PHE A 336 3.47 5.14 7.20
N GLU A 337 4.22 4.95 6.12
CA GLU A 337 5.46 5.67 5.80
C GLU A 337 6.45 5.67 6.99
N TRP A 338 6.87 6.86 7.42
CA TRP A 338 7.85 7.07 8.48
C TRP A 338 7.33 6.78 9.90
N ARG A 339 6.04 6.46 10.08
CA ARG A 339 5.43 6.35 11.43
C ARG A 339 5.43 4.94 12.02
N ILE A 340 5.98 3.96 11.31
CA ILE A 340 6.07 2.56 11.77
C ILE A 340 7.48 1.94 11.67
N PRO A 341 8.56 2.66 12.09
CA PRO A 341 9.94 2.19 11.89
C PRO A 341 10.21 0.83 12.53
N ALA A 342 9.76 0.58 13.77
CA ALA A 342 10.03 -0.70 14.44
C ALA A 342 9.41 -1.90 13.71
N ILE A 343 8.24 -1.72 13.09
CA ILE A 343 7.59 -2.78 12.31
C ILE A 343 8.42 -3.08 11.07
N TRP A 344 8.89 -2.05 10.36
CA TRP A 344 9.78 -2.25 9.20
C TRP A 344 11.12 -2.88 9.58
N CYS A 345 11.69 -2.54 10.74
CA CYS A 345 12.88 -3.22 11.27
C CYS A 345 12.63 -4.71 11.52
N ALA A 346 11.51 -5.08 12.14
CA ALA A 346 11.15 -6.47 12.36
C ALA A 346 10.91 -7.24 11.03
N ILE A 347 10.19 -6.63 10.08
CA ILE A 347 9.98 -7.20 8.74
C ILE A 347 11.31 -7.39 8.01
N ASN A 348 12.19 -6.41 8.06
CA ASN A 348 13.50 -6.47 7.40
C ASN A 348 14.37 -7.60 7.98
N GLN A 349 14.44 -7.70 9.31
CA GLN A 349 15.16 -8.77 9.99
C GLN A 349 14.61 -10.15 9.62
N TYR A 350 13.28 -10.31 9.61
CA TYR A 350 12.63 -11.56 9.25
C TYR A 350 12.88 -11.93 7.78
N ALA A 351 12.66 -11.00 6.85
CA ALA A 351 12.78 -11.22 5.41
C ALA A 351 14.21 -11.58 4.97
N LYS A 352 15.25 -11.11 5.68
CA LYS A 352 16.66 -11.42 5.40
C LYS A 352 16.98 -12.92 5.51
N GLU A 353 16.27 -13.66 6.36
CA GLU A 353 16.48 -15.09 6.53
C GLU A 353 16.05 -15.90 5.29
N PHE A 354 15.25 -15.31 4.41
CA PHE A 354 14.66 -15.98 3.24
C PHE A 354 15.24 -15.50 1.90
N LEU A 355 16.38 -14.82 1.90
CA LEU A 355 17.01 -14.32 0.67
C LEU A 355 17.44 -15.42 -0.32
N ASP A 356 17.60 -16.67 0.13
CA ASP A 356 17.94 -17.83 -0.69
C ASP A 356 16.77 -18.82 -0.87
N HIS A 357 15.53 -18.37 -0.63
CA HIS A 357 14.32 -19.19 -0.69
C HIS A 357 14.23 -20.02 -1.99
N PRO A 358 13.80 -21.30 -1.99
CA PRO A 358 13.81 -22.13 -3.21
C PRO A 358 12.96 -21.55 -4.36
N TYR A 359 11.83 -20.92 -4.05
CA TYR A 359 10.89 -20.43 -5.06
C TYR A 359 11.15 -18.97 -5.45
N LYS A 360 11.35 -18.74 -6.76
CA LYS A 360 11.62 -17.42 -7.35
C LYS A 360 10.56 -16.36 -7.02
N ALA A 361 9.28 -16.71 -7.15
CA ALA A 361 8.18 -15.77 -6.92
C ALA A 361 8.18 -15.20 -5.49
N ILE A 362 8.54 -16.01 -4.50
CA ILE A 362 8.67 -15.58 -3.10
C ILE A 362 9.87 -14.64 -2.95
N ARG A 363 11.01 -14.97 -3.55
CA ARG A 363 12.20 -14.11 -3.53
C ARG A 363 11.95 -12.74 -4.15
N GLU A 364 11.18 -12.67 -5.24
CA GLU A 364 10.79 -11.39 -5.87
C GLU A 364 9.94 -10.52 -4.94
N HIS A 365 8.99 -11.12 -4.22
CA HIS A 365 8.18 -10.41 -3.23
C HIS A 365 9.00 -9.99 -1.99
N ILE A 366 9.90 -10.85 -1.51
CA ILE A 366 10.85 -10.51 -0.42
C ILE A 366 11.73 -9.32 -0.84
N ALA A 367 12.30 -9.35 -2.04
CA ALA A 367 13.11 -8.25 -2.57
C ALA A 367 12.31 -6.94 -2.67
N SER A 368 11.05 -7.01 -3.12
CA SER A 368 10.13 -5.87 -3.17
C SER A 368 9.85 -5.29 -1.78
N VAL A 369 9.52 -6.14 -0.80
CA VAL A 369 9.26 -5.75 0.60
C VAL A 369 10.49 -5.13 1.25
N LEU A 370 11.67 -5.74 1.06
CA LEU A 370 12.94 -5.21 1.57
C LEU A 370 13.25 -3.85 0.94
N GLY A 371 13.09 -3.71 -0.39
CA GLY A 371 13.26 -2.44 -1.09
C GLY A 371 12.34 -1.35 -0.55
N THR A 372 11.06 -1.66 -0.32
CA THR A 372 10.12 -0.73 0.33
C THR A 372 10.54 -0.37 1.76
N SER A 373 11.03 -1.34 2.55
CA SER A 373 11.47 -1.06 3.92
C SER A 373 12.65 -0.09 3.99
N LEU A 374 13.56 -0.18 3.00
CA LEU A 374 14.78 0.61 2.89
C LEU A 374 14.55 1.99 2.27
N SER A 375 13.46 2.19 1.52
CA SER A 375 13.15 3.48 0.87
C SER A 375 12.82 4.60 1.86
N PHE A 376 12.45 4.23 3.09
CA PHE A 376 12.16 5.17 4.18
C PHE A 376 13.40 5.64 4.95
N ASP A 377 14.58 5.05 4.70
CA ASP A 377 15.83 5.56 5.24
C ASP A 377 16.28 6.78 4.42
N ILE A 378 15.72 7.94 4.77
CA ILE A 378 15.91 9.21 4.07
C ILE A 378 16.95 10.06 4.80
N ARG A 379 17.92 10.61 4.07
CA ARG A 379 18.92 11.56 4.60
C ARG A 379 18.65 12.97 4.07
N LEU A 380 18.16 13.87 4.91
CA LEU A 380 17.90 15.27 4.57
C LEU A 380 19.02 16.19 5.08
N SER A 381 19.28 17.30 4.38
CA SER A 381 20.19 18.34 4.86
C SER A 381 19.71 18.89 6.19
N ASN A 382 20.58 18.87 7.20
CA ASN A 382 20.24 19.20 8.59
C ASN A 382 19.11 18.34 9.19
N GLY A 383 18.90 17.12 8.67
CA GLY A 383 17.93 16.16 9.19
C GLY A 383 18.53 15.25 10.26
N GLN A 384 17.67 14.73 11.13
CA GLN A 384 17.97 13.65 12.07
C GLN A 384 17.87 12.30 11.35
N SER A 385 18.65 11.32 11.82
CA SER A 385 18.60 9.95 11.30
C SER A 385 17.22 9.32 11.49
N THR A 386 16.80 8.50 10.53
CA THR A 386 15.57 7.71 10.66
C THR A 386 15.79 6.49 11.55
N ARG A 387 14.70 5.96 12.10
CA ARG A 387 14.69 4.72 12.89
C ARG A 387 14.31 3.50 12.05
N HIS A 388 14.06 3.67 10.75
CA HIS A 388 13.82 2.61 9.77
C HIS A 388 15.08 1.77 9.53
N PRO A 389 14.96 0.62 8.84
CA PRO A 389 16.12 -0.17 8.44
C PRO A 389 17.18 0.69 7.74
N ASN A 390 18.38 0.74 8.32
CA ASN A 390 19.47 1.52 7.76
C ASN A 390 20.09 0.80 6.55
N VAL A 391 20.19 1.50 5.43
CA VAL A 391 20.72 0.96 4.17
C VAL A 391 22.17 0.53 4.31
N ASP A 392 23.01 1.32 4.97
CA ASP A 392 24.44 1.01 5.13
C ASP A 392 24.63 -0.30 5.91
N GLN A 393 23.99 -0.41 7.07
CA GLN A 393 23.99 -1.62 7.90
C GLN A 393 23.40 -2.82 7.16
N PHE A 394 22.32 -2.60 6.39
CA PHE A 394 21.71 -3.64 5.60
C PHE A 394 22.68 -4.18 4.53
N ILE A 395 23.31 -3.29 3.77
CA ILE A 395 24.27 -3.66 2.72
C ILE A 395 25.46 -4.40 3.31
N ASP A 396 26.04 -3.90 4.40
CA ASP A 396 27.16 -4.55 5.08
C ASP A 396 26.79 -5.97 5.54
N SER A 397 25.55 -6.17 5.98
CA SER A 397 25.07 -7.47 6.45
C SER A 397 24.87 -8.51 5.33
N ILE A 398 24.63 -8.09 4.08
CA ILE A 398 24.42 -9.02 2.95
C ILE A 398 25.69 -9.23 2.11
N ARG A 399 26.64 -8.29 2.17
CA ARG A 399 27.84 -8.28 1.33
C ARG A 399 28.70 -9.53 1.51
N GLU A 400 28.94 -9.94 2.75
CA GLU A 400 29.79 -11.11 3.02
C GLU A 400 29.14 -12.42 2.57
N ARG A 401 27.82 -12.56 2.75
CA ARG A 401 27.08 -13.71 2.24
C ARG A 401 27.03 -13.71 0.70
N LEU A 402 26.96 -12.55 0.06
CA LEU A 402 27.05 -12.42 -1.41
C LEU A 402 28.42 -12.87 -1.93
N ASN A 403 29.51 -12.44 -1.28
CA ASN A 403 30.87 -12.91 -1.57
C ASN A 403 30.96 -14.43 -1.55
N GLN A 404 30.43 -15.04 -0.48
CA GLN A 404 30.45 -16.49 -0.30
C GLN A 404 29.62 -17.19 -1.39
N ALA A 405 28.42 -16.69 -1.69
CA ALA A 405 27.56 -17.22 -2.74
C ALA A 405 28.23 -17.19 -4.13
N ILE A 406 28.89 -16.08 -4.49
CA ILE A 406 29.64 -15.94 -5.75
C ILE A 406 30.77 -16.98 -5.83
N LYS A 407 31.55 -17.14 -4.76
CA LYS A 407 32.63 -18.13 -4.69
C LYS A 407 32.13 -19.57 -4.80
N ILE A 408 30.99 -19.89 -4.18
CA ILE A 408 30.36 -21.23 -4.27
C ILE A 408 29.95 -21.50 -5.72
N TYR A 409 29.25 -20.55 -6.35
CA TYR A 409 28.80 -20.71 -7.72
C TYR A 409 29.94 -20.81 -8.73
N GLU A 410 31.02 -20.03 -8.55
CA GLU A 410 32.23 -20.10 -9.38
C GLU A 410 32.88 -21.50 -9.33
N LYS A 411 32.93 -22.12 -8.14
CA LYS A 411 33.49 -23.47 -7.98
C LYS A 411 32.60 -24.56 -8.56
N LYS A 412 31.28 -24.39 -8.51
CA LYS A 412 30.29 -25.38 -8.95
C LYS A 412 29.13 -24.73 -9.75
N PRO A 413 29.34 -24.43 -11.04
CA PRO A 413 28.27 -23.88 -11.87
C PRO A 413 27.13 -24.90 -12.06
N LEU A 414 25.87 -24.45 -11.94
CA LEU A 414 24.69 -25.31 -12.11
C LEU A 414 24.64 -26.00 -13.49
N ALA A 415 25.20 -25.38 -14.53
CA ALA A 415 25.25 -25.92 -15.90
C ALA A 415 26.08 -27.22 -16.02
N ASN A 416 26.99 -27.50 -15.08
CA ASN A 416 27.81 -28.72 -15.06
C ASN A 416 27.11 -29.89 -14.32
N ILE A 417 25.92 -29.68 -13.75
CA ILE A 417 25.20 -30.65 -12.90
C ILE A 417 24.19 -31.47 -13.72
N SER A 418 23.87 -31.08 -14.96
CA SER A 418 22.87 -31.72 -15.82
C SER A 418 23.28 -33.07 -16.43
N GLY A 419 24.49 -33.58 -16.14
CA GLY A 419 25.05 -34.78 -16.77
C GLY A 419 25.17 -36.03 -15.89
N GLN A 420 24.94 -35.95 -14.58
CA GLN A 420 25.00 -37.10 -13.67
C GLN A 420 23.90 -36.97 -12.61
N ASN A 421 23.26 -38.09 -12.25
CA ASN A 421 22.28 -38.22 -11.15
C ASN A 421 22.91 -37.92 -9.78
N VAL A 422 23.45 -36.72 -9.61
CA VAL A 422 23.92 -36.18 -8.34
C VAL A 422 22.76 -35.36 -7.82
N GLU A 423 22.31 -35.68 -6.60
CA GLU A 423 21.43 -34.82 -5.81
C GLU A 423 21.86 -33.36 -6.05
N ILE A 424 20.93 -32.51 -6.51
CA ILE A 424 21.21 -31.09 -6.74
C ILE A 424 21.93 -30.57 -5.49
N ASP A 425 23.20 -30.16 -5.62
CA ASP A 425 23.97 -29.64 -4.49
C ASP A 425 23.20 -28.46 -3.90
N SER A 426 22.55 -28.73 -2.76
CA SER A 426 21.60 -27.81 -2.14
C SER A 426 22.26 -26.47 -1.83
N GLU A 427 23.56 -26.49 -1.54
CA GLU A 427 24.39 -25.32 -1.28
C GLU A 427 24.56 -24.45 -2.54
N SER A 428 24.94 -25.06 -3.67
CA SER A 428 25.12 -24.34 -4.95
C SER A 428 23.81 -23.72 -5.44
N ARG A 429 22.68 -24.42 -5.26
CA ARG A 429 21.35 -23.87 -5.60
C ARG A 429 20.97 -22.70 -4.70
N ARG A 430 21.21 -22.79 -3.39
CA ARG A 430 20.95 -21.70 -2.44
C ARG A 430 21.81 -20.48 -2.73
N ALA A 431 23.08 -20.67 -3.10
CA ALA A 431 23.96 -19.58 -3.51
C ALA A 431 23.41 -18.82 -4.73
N VAL A 432 22.90 -19.54 -5.74
CA VAL A 432 22.27 -18.91 -6.92
C VAL A 432 21.01 -18.15 -6.56
N ASN A 433 20.12 -18.76 -5.79
CA ASN A 433 18.90 -18.11 -5.32
C ASN A 433 19.22 -16.81 -4.54
N TYR A 434 20.27 -16.83 -3.73
CA TYR A 434 20.74 -15.67 -2.99
C TYR A 434 21.21 -14.56 -3.93
N ILE A 435 22.08 -14.88 -4.89
CA ILE A 435 22.60 -13.93 -5.89
C ILE A 435 21.45 -13.26 -6.65
N GLU A 436 20.51 -14.04 -7.18
CA GLU A 436 19.34 -13.54 -7.89
C GLU A 436 18.52 -12.56 -7.06
N THR A 437 18.30 -12.88 -5.79
CA THR A 437 17.49 -12.05 -4.89
C THR A 437 18.18 -10.75 -4.55
N VAL A 438 19.49 -10.79 -4.32
CA VAL A 438 20.27 -9.59 -4.07
C VAL A 438 20.26 -8.68 -5.32
N ILE A 439 20.40 -9.22 -6.53
CA ILE A 439 20.28 -8.44 -7.78
C ILE A 439 18.89 -7.80 -7.89
N GLN A 440 17.83 -8.58 -7.65
CA GLN A 440 16.45 -8.10 -7.74
C GLN A 440 16.18 -7.01 -6.70
N LEU A 441 16.67 -7.19 -5.47
CA LEU A 441 16.57 -6.20 -4.40
C LEU A 441 17.24 -4.87 -4.78
N HIS A 442 18.45 -4.91 -5.34
CA HIS A 442 19.13 -3.68 -5.78
C HIS A 442 18.37 -2.99 -6.90
N THR A 443 17.82 -3.75 -7.85
CA THR A 443 16.92 -3.21 -8.87
C THR A 443 15.71 -2.49 -8.25
N GLN A 444 15.10 -3.08 -7.21
CA GLN A 444 14.00 -2.44 -6.48
C GLN A 444 14.45 -1.15 -5.79
N ILE A 445 15.62 -1.15 -5.12
CA ILE A 445 16.21 0.04 -4.48
C ILE A 445 16.41 1.17 -5.51
N PHE A 446 16.99 0.86 -6.68
CA PHE A 446 17.25 1.88 -7.71
C PHE A 446 15.98 2.47 -8.32
N SER A 447 14.94 1.65 -8.49
CA SER A 447 13.67 2.09 -9.08
C SER A 447 12.73 2.80 -8.11
N GLY A 448 12.84 2.49 -6.80
CA GLY A 448 11.83 2.86 -5.80
C GLY A 448 12.22 3.96 -4.82
N HIS A 449 13.48 4.39 -4.80
CA HIS A 449 13.94 5.40 -3.86
C HIS A 449 13.64 6.83 -4.34
N ILE A 450 13.15 7.67 -3.42
CA ILE A 450 12.81 9.08 -3.67
C ILE A 450 14.08 9.97 -3.66
N GLN A 451 15.17 9.46 -3.09
CA GLN A 451 16.46 10.15 -3.00
C GLN A 451 17.50 9.52 -3.94
N PRO A 452 18.59 10.26 -4.26
CA PRO A 452 19.76 9.67 -4.90
C PRO A 452 20.22 8.39 -4.19
N VAL A 453 20.80 7.49 -4.98
CA VAL A 453 21.31 6.21 -4.47
C VAL A 453 22.35 6.49 -3.39
N LYS A 454 22.26 5.75 -2.28
CA LYS A 454 23.20 5.92 -1.17
C LYS A 454 24.56 5.32 -1.50
N HIS A 455 25.61 5.96 -1.01
CA HIS A 455 27.00 5.54 -1.18
C HIS A 455 27.24 4.07 -0.78
N ALA A 456 26.55 3.58 0.26
CA ALA A 456 26.65 2.19 0.68
C ALA A 456 26.39 1.19 -0.46
N ILE A 457 25.53 1.51 -1.43
CA ILE A 457 25.21 0.64 -2.56
C ILE A 457 26.43 0.40 -3.47
N ILE A 458 27.36 1.37 -3.54
CA ILE A 458 28.61 1.25 -4.32
C ILE A 458 29.42 0.01 -3.88
N ARG A 459 29.34 -0.39 -2.61
CA ARG A 459 30.11 -1.51 -2.03
C ARG A 459 29.77 -2.88 -2.63
N ILE A 460 28.63 -2.99 -3.31
CA ILE A 460 28.16 -4.19 -4.01
C ILE A 460 28.46 -4.13 -5.52
N PHE A 461 28.83 -2.96 -6.05
CA PHE A 461 29.11 -2.80 -7.47
C PHE A 461 30.18 -3.77 -8.02
N PRO A 462 31.34 -3.99 -7.34
CA PRO A 462 32.31 -4.98 -7.83
C PRO A 462 31.72 -6.38 -7.98
N HIS A 463 30.87 -6.81 -7.04
CA HIS A 463 30.17 -8.08 -7.09
C HIS A 463 29.25 -8.19 -8.30
N LEU A 464 28.52 -7.11 -8.63
CA LEU A 464 27.65 -7.07 -9.82
C LEU A 464 28.45 -7.26 -11.11
N CYS A 465 29.67 -6.72 -11.19
CA CYS A 465 30.57 -6.94 -12.33
C CYS A 465 31.15 -8.36 -12.34
N GLU A 466 31.55 -8.90 -11.19
CA GLU A 466 32.10 -10.26 -11.09
C GLU A 466 31.08 -11.34 -11.47
N ILE A 467 29.80 -11.12 -11.17
CA ILE A 467 28.71 -12.06 -11.51
C ILE A 467 28.70 -12.40 -13.00
N ASP A 468 28.94 -11.43 -13.89
CA ASP A 468 28.98 -11.67 -15.35
C ASP A 468 30.07 -12.67 -15.76
N SER A 469 31.13 -12.80 -14.96
CA SER A 469 32.23 -13.72 -15.22
C SER A 469 31.88 -15.17 -14.89
N ILE A 470 30.88 -15.39 -14.03
CA ILE A 470 30.50 -16.72 -13.55
C ILE A 470 29.20 -17.22 -14.20
N VAL A 471 28.33 -16.32 -14.67
CA VAL A 471 26.99 -16.65 -15.22
C VAL A 471 26.95 -16.77 -16.75
N ALA A 472 28.08 -17.09 -17.41
CA ALA A 472 28.14 -17.19 -18.88
C ALA A 472 27.06 -18.11 -19.48
N ASN A 473 26.61 -19.11 -18.72
CA ASN A 473 25.60 -20.10 -19.11
C ASN A 473 24.23 -19.91 -18.41
N ASP A 474 24.06 -18.89 -17.55
CA ASP A 474 22.80 -18.58 -16.87
C ASP A 474 22.23 -17.25 -17.39
N ASP A 475 21.37 -17.37 -18.41
CA ASP A 475 20.82 -16.22 -19.13
C ASP A 475 19.98 -15.29 -18.24
N PHE A 476 19.33 -15.83 -17.21
CA PHE A 476 18.48 -15.05 -16.31
C PHE A 476 19.31 -14.16 -15.39
N ILE A 477 20.32 -14.72 -14.71
CA ILE A 477 21.17 -13.93 -13.80
C ILE A 477 21.96 -12.90 -14.60
N ARG A 478 22.48 -13.29 -15.77
CA ARG A 478 23.18 -12.37 -16.68
C ARG A 478 22.33 -11.16 -17.04
N LYS A 479 21.10 -11.37 -17.54
CA LYS A 479 20.18 -10.29 -17.89
C LYS A 479 19.82 -9.43 -16.69
N SER A 480 19.54 -10.05 -15.54
CA SER A 480 19.18 -9.35 -14.31
C SER A 480 20.32 -8.48 -13.78
N SER A 481 21.56 -8.98 -13.85
CA SER A 481 22.77 -8.24 -13.43
C SER A 481 23.01 -7.02 -14.34
N VAL A 482 22.84 -7.18 -15.66
CA VAL A 482 22.91 -6.06 -16.62
C VAL A 482 21.84 -5.01 -16.31
N ILE A 483 20.58 -5.42 -16.11
CA ILE A 483 19.47 -4.52 -15.76
C ILE A 483 19.79 -3.76 -14.47
N CYS A 484 20.27 -4.46 -13.44
CA CYS A 484 20.62 -3.85 -12.15
C CYS A 484 21.71 -2.77 -12.30
N ARG A 485 22.78 -3.05 -13.06
CA ARG A 485 23.83 -2.06 -13.36
C ARG A 485 23.31 -0.89 -14.20
N MET A 486 22.43 -1.14 -15.16
CA MET A 486 21.80 -0.08 -15.96
C MET A 486 20.91 0.81 -15.10
N CYS A 487 20.10 0.24 -14.20
CA CYS A 487 19.30 0.99 -13.24
C CYS A 487 20.17 1.87 -12.35
N LEU A 488 21.32 1.38 -11.88
CA LEU A 488 22.27 2.21 -11.16
C LEU A 488 22.83 3.33 -12.05
N ALA A 489 23.30 3.02 -13.26
CA ALA A 489 23.96 3.97 -14.15
C ALA A 489 23.12 5.20 -14.52
N VAL A 490 21.79 5.03 -14.56
CA VAL A 490 20.85 6.12 -14.90
C VAL A 490 20.41 6.97 -13.71
N THR A 491 20.88 6.65 -12.50
CA THR A 491 20.58 7.45 -11.30
C THR A 491 21.50 8.68 -11.20
N TYR A 492 21.08 9.66 -10.40
CA TYR A 492 21.88 10.84 -10.12
C TYR A 492 23.04 10.51 -9.17
N PHE A 493 24.25 10.92 -9.54
CA PHE A 493 25.45 10.83 -8.71
C PHE A 493 26.00 12.21 -8.40
N ASP A 494 26.17 12.52 -7.11
CA ASP A 494 26.92 13.69 -6.68
C ASP A 494 28.45 13.47 -6.83
N PRO A 495 29.27 14.53 -6.78
CA PRO A 495 30.70 14.41 -6.98
C PRO A 495 31.42 13.46 -6.01
N SER A 496 30.94 13.33 -4.76
CA SER A 496 31.55 12.42 -3.78
C SER A 496 31.19 10.96 -4.07
N PHE A 497 29.97 10.70 -4.53
CA PHE A 497 29.57 9.38 -5.01
C PHE A 497 30.41 8.93 -6.22
N ILE A 498 30.69 9.84 -7.16
CA ILE A 498 31.51 9.51 -8.35
C ILE A 498 32.94 9.16 -7.95
N GLU A 499 33.52 9.88 -6.99
CA GLU A 499 34.88 9.59 -6.49
C GLU A 499 34.96 8.16 -5.92
N GLU A 500 34.05 7.79 -5.01
CA GLU A 500 34.00 6.44 -4.43
C GLU A 500 33.71 5.35 -5.48
N LEU A 501 32.86 5.66 -6.46
CA LEU A 501 32.54 4.75 -7.55
C LEU A 501 33.75 4.50 -8.45
N ILE A 502 34.57 5.52 -8.72
CA ILE A 502 35.81 5.37 -9.49
C ILE A 502 36.78 4.44 -8.77
N GLU A 503 36.93 4.54 -7.45
CA GLU A 503 37.78 3.62 -6.68
C GLU A 503 37.32 2.16 -6.84
N GLN A 504 36.00 1.90 -6.82
CA GLN A 504 35.48 0.56 -7.09
C GLN A 504 35.72 0.12 -8.55
N LEU A 505 35.59 1.04 -9.51
CA LEU A 505 35.86 0.76 -10.92
C LEU A 505 37.34 0.42 -11.15
N GLU A 506 38.27 1.13 -10.51
CA GLU A 506 39.72 0.85 -10.56
C GLU A 506 40.01 -0.57 -10.06
N GLN A 507 39.35 -1.00 -8.97
CA GLN A 507 39.44 -2.36 -8.47
C GLN A 507 38.92 -3.39 -9.49
N VAL A 508 37.76 -3.14 -10.10
CA VAL A 508 37.15 -4.06 -11.07
C VAL A 508 37.97 -4.13 -12.37
N CYS A 509 38.46 -2.99 -12.87
CA CYS A 509 39.31 -2.92 -14.06
C CYS A 509 40.67 -3.63 -13.86
N SER A 510 41.15 -3.72 -12.62
CA SER A 510 42.34 -4.49 -12.25
C SER A 510 42.08 -6.00 -12.10
N SER A 511 40.80 -6.43 -12.12
CA SER A 511 40.44 -7.85 -11.99
C SER A 511 41.00 -8.67 -13.14
N PRO A 512 41.51 -9.91 -12.89
CA PRO A 512 41.92 -10.81 -13.97
C PRO A 512 40.75 -11.25 -14.87
N LYS A 513 39.50 -11.15 -14.38
CA LYS A 513 38.30 -11.61 -15.08
C LYS A 513 37.85 -10.60 -16.15
N TRP A 514 38.03 -10.95 -17.43
CA TRP A 514 37.73 -10.03 -18.55
C TRP A 514 36.25 -9.66 -18.67
N HIS A 515 35.34 -10.55 -18.30
CA HIS A 515 33.89 -10.28 -18.26
C HIS A 515 33.55 -9.18 -17.26
N ALA A 516 34.18 -9.19 -16.07
CA ALA A 516 33.99 -8.13 -15.07
C ALA A 516 34.48 -6.76 -15.59
N ARG A 517 35.66 -6.73 -16.24
CA ARG A 517 36.18 -5.51 -16.88
C ARG A 517 35.25 -4.99 -17.97
N ARG A 518 34.72 -5.89 -18.81
CA ARG A 518 33.73 -5.53 -19.84
C ARG A 518 32.47 -4.92 -19.22
N ALA A 519 31.93 -5.54 -18.17
CA ALA A 519 30.74 -5.04 -17.47
C ALA A 519 30.97 -3.64 -16.88
N ALA A 520 32.17 -3.36 -16.35
CA ALA A 520 32.55 -2.04 -15.87
C ALA A 520 32.57 -1.00 -17.00
N ILE A 521 33.15 -1.32 -18.16
CA ILE A 521 33.20 -0.41 -19.32
C ILE A 521 31.79 -0.08 -19.81
N GLU A 522 30.93 -1.09 -19.97
CA GLU A 522 29.52 -0.89 -20.39
C GLU A 522 28.76 -0.01 -19.39
N PHE A 523 29.04 -0.15 -18.09
CA PHE A 523 28.48 0.70 -17.04
C PHE A 523 29.00 2.14 -17.12
N ILE A 524 30.32 2.36 -17.27
CA ILE A 524 30.95 3.68 -17.36
C ILE A 524 30.30 4.50 -18.49
N GLN A 525 30.09 3.89 -19.65
CA GLN A 525 29.48 4.58 -20.80
C GLN A 525 28.11 5.17 -20.45
N ASN A 526 27.24 4.38 -19.82
CA ASN A 526 25.90 4.82 -19.43
C ASN A 526 25.93 5.84 -18.29
N MET A 527 26.79 5.60 -17.30
CA MET A 527 26.96 6.50 -16.15
C MET A 527 27.42 7.90 -16.59
N ILE A 528 28.41 7.98 -17.49
CA ILE A 528 28.90 9.26 -18.01
C ILE A 528 27.80 9.99 -18.78
N PHE A 529 27.00 9.28 -19.59
CA PHE A 529 25.93 9.92 -20.34
C PHE A 529 24.88 10.53 -19.41
N CYS A 530 24.46 9.80 -18.38
CA CYS A 530 23.46 10.26 -17.42
C CYS A 530 23.98 11.30 -16.41
N ASN A 531 25.28 11.28 -16.10
CA ASN A 531 25.91 12.15 -15.09
C ASN A 531 27.01 13.06 -15.68
N LEU A 532 26.92 13.42 -16.96
CA LEU A 532 27.98 14.07 -17.74
C LEU A 532 28.64 15.26 -17.04
N PHE A 533 27.84 16.15 -16.45
CA PHE A 533 28.34 17.36 -15.81
C PHE A 533 29.09 17.07 -14.50
N ASN A 534 28.60 16.11 -13.71
CA ASN A 534 29.24 15.70 -12.46
C ASN A 534 30.47 14.81 -12.72
N ALA A 535 30.49 14.05 -13.82
CA ALA A 535 31.61 13.20 -14.22
C ALA A 535 32.76 13.97 -14.89
N ARG A 536 32.51 15.16 -15.44
CA ARG A 536 33.50 15.97 -16.17
C ARG A 536 34.80 16.23 -15.39
N PRO A 537 34.79 16.57 -14.09
CA PRO A 537 36.03 16.76 -13.32
C PRO A 537 36.91 15.51 -13.26
N TYR A 538 36.30 14.33 -13.40
CA TYR A 538 36.97 13.03 -13.31
C TYR A 538 37.33 12.43 -14.68
N ALA A 539 37.16 13.19 -15.77
CA ALA A 539 37.32 12.70 -17.14
C ALA A 539 38.70 12.07 -17.42
N GLN A 540 39.77 12.55 -16.78
CA GLN A 540 41.10 11.98 -16.96
C GLN A 540 41.20 10.57 -16.35
N ARG A 541 40.69 10.37 -15.13
CA ARG A 541 40.66 9.06 -14.46
C ARG A 541 39.76 8.08 -15.20
N LEU A 542 38.57 8.54 -15.59
CA LEU A 542 37.62 7.72 -16.36
C LEU A 542 38.12 7.31 -17.75
N ARG A 543 39.09 8.03 -18.33
CA ARG A 543 39.75 7.64 -19.59
C ARG A 543 40.93 6.68 -19.39
N GLN A 544 41.49 6.61 -18.17
CA GLN A 544 42.58 5.70 -17.82
C GLN A 544 42.06 4.31 -17.50
N LEU A 545 40.86 4.24 -16.91
CA LEU A 545 40.03 3.04 -16.80
C LEU A 545 39.63 2.52 -18.19
#